data_AF-A0A1V0TIQ7-F1
#
_entry.id   AF-A0A1V0TIQ7-F1
#
_cell.length_a   1.000
_cell.length_b   1.000
_cell.length_c   1.000
_cell.angle_alpha   90.00
_cell.angle_beta   90.00
_cell.angle_gamma   90.00
#
_symmetry.space_group_name_H-M   'P 1'
#
loop_
_entity.id
_entity.type
_entity.pdbx_description
1 polymer ?
#
loop_
_entity_poly.entity_id
_entity_poly.type
_entity_poly.pdbx_seq_one_letter_code
_entity_poly.pdbx_strand_id
1 'polypeptide(L)'
;MIKKRWACAALSHPAFAGISRTHLDGLIDELAPRWPAWRESSLRERRHGARRRQAGAGPKYELAFVDRLLAALIHPRTGLTTKPWP
;
A
#
# COMPACT_ATOMS: atom_id res chain seq x y z
N MET A 1 -10.28 -1.86 -16.33
CA MET A 1 -10.94 -1.05 -15.27
C MET A 1 -10.10 0.19 -14.98
N ILE A 2 -10.44 1.33 -15.59
CA ILE A 2 -9.64 2.58 -15.57
C ILE A 2 -9.95 3.47 -14.34
N LYS A 3 -10.85 3.04 -13.45
CA LYS A 3 -11.35 3.86 -12.33
C LYS A 3 -10.39 4.04 -11.13
N LYS A 4 -9.12 3.61 -11.17
CA LYS A 4 -8.19 3.76 -10.02
C LYS A 4 -7.06 4.77 -10.19
N ARG A 5 -6.55 5.00 -11.40
CA ARG A 5 -5.35 5.86 -11.61
C ARG A 5 -5.56 7.31 -11.17
N TRP A 6 -6.75 7.86 -11.40
CA TRP A 6 -7.10 9.23 -10.99
C TRP A 6 -7.19 9.38 -9.47
N ALA A 7 -7.66 8.35 -8.76
CA ALA A 7 -7.68 8.34 -7.30
C ALA A 7 -6.26 8.41 -6.73
N CYS A 8 -5.32 7.63 -7.25
CA CYS A 8 -3.93 7.67 -6.79
C CYS A 8 -3.27 9.03 -7.05
N ALA A 9 -3.53 9.63 -8.22
CA ALA A 9 -3.03 10.96 -8.55
C ALA A 9 -3.59 12.05 -7.61
N ALA A 10 -4.88 11.98 -7.26
CA ALA A 10 -5.50 12.87 -6.30
C ALA A 10 -4.95 12.67 -4.88
N LEU A 11 -4.83 11.42 -4.44
CA LEU A 11 -4.36 11.07 -3.09
C LEU A 11 -2.86 11.32 -2.89
N SER A 12 -2.07 11.38 -3.97
CA SER A 12 -0.66 11.80 -3.92
C SER A 12 -0.49 13.31 -3.69
N HIS A 13 -1.57 14.09 -3.67
CA HIS A 13 -1.49 15.50 -3.34
C HIS A 13 -1.11 15.68 -1.86
N PRO A 14 -0.16 16.59 -1.53
CA PRO A 14 0.21 16.90 -0.14
C PRO A 14 -0.94 17.15 0.85
N ALA A 15 -2.09 17.66 0.39
CA ALA A 15 -3.26 17.84 1.24
C ALA A 15 -3.81 16.50 1.80
N PHE A 16 -3.65 15.41 1.06
CA PHE A 16 -4.11 14.07 1.45
C PHE A 16 -2.98 13.21 2.01
N ALA A 17 -1.89 13.03 1.25
CA ALA A 17 -0.74 12.22 1.69
C ALA A 17 0.03 12.89 2.84
N GLY A 18 -0.06 14.21 2.96
CA GLY A 18 0.52 14.92 4.07
C GLY A 18 2.02 15.20 4.01
N ILE A 19 2.63 14.80 2.90
CA ILE A 19 4.05 14.96 2.57
C ILE A 19 4.15 15.56 1.16
N SER A 20 5.30 16.16 0.83
CA SER A 20 5.52 16.66 -0.52
C SER A 20 5.58 15.52 -1.53
N ARG A 21 5.29 15.80 -2.81
CA ARG A 21 5.43 14.82 -3.89
C ARG A 21 6.86 14.30 -4.02
N THR A 22 7.85 15.18 -3.90
CA THR A 22 9.27 14.82 -3.91
C THR A 22 9.65 13.88 -2.78
N HIS A 23 9.09 14.08 -1.59
CA HIS A 23 9.32 13.22 -0.44
C HIS A 23 8.60 11.86 -0.61
N LEU A 24 7.41 11.85 -1.22
CA LEU A 24 6.71 10.63 -1.58
C LEU A 24 7.50 9.81 -2.60
N ASP A 25 8.09 10.44 -3.61
CA ASP A 25 8.91 9.77 -4.62
C ASP A 25 10.17 9.16 -3.99
N GLY A 26 10.86 9.90 -3.10
CA GLY A 26 12.01 9.37 -2.35
C GLY A 26 11.66 8.16 -1.48
N LEU A 27 10.51 8.19 -0.80
CA LEU A 27 9.99 7.03 -0.05
C LEU A 27 9.70 5.85 -0.97
N ILE A 28 9.14 6.10 -2.16
CA ILE A 28 8.86 5.04 -3.12
C ILE A 28 10.16 4.39 -3.57
N ASP A 29 11.18 5.17 -3.91
CA ASP A 29 12.46 4.65 -4.38
C ASP A 29 13.19 3.84 -3.29
N GLU A 30 13.11 4.28 -2.03
CA GLU A 30 13.74 3.56 -0.91
C GLU A 30 13.04 2.24 -0.58
N LEU A 31 11.70 2.22 -0.60
CA LEU A 31 10.92 1.06 -0.16
C LEU A 31 10.59 0.08 -1.30
N ALA A 32 10.48 0.53 -2.56
CA ALA A 32 10.10 -0.31 -3.69
C ALA A 32 10.97 -1.58 -3.83
N PRO A 33 12.31 -1.52 -3.68
CA PRO A 33 13.15 -2.72 -3.78
C PRO A 33 12.88 -3.75 -2.67
N ARG A 34 12.53 -3.28 -1.47
CA ARG A 34 12.28 -4.12 -0.28
C ARG A 34 10.86 -4.66 -0.22
N TRP A 35 9.92 -3.97 -0.87
CA TRP A 35 8.50 -4.24 -0.78
C TRP A 35 8.09 -5.70 -1.08
N PRO A 36 8.61 -6.38 -2.13
CA PRO A 36 8.20 -7.75 -2.44
C PRO A 36 8.50 -8.75 -1.32
N ALA A 37 9.67 -8.62 -0.69
CA ALA A 37 10.11 -9.49 0.40
C ALA A 37 9.26 -9.28 1.66
N TRP A 38 9.03 -8.03 2.03
CA TRP A 38 8.14 -7.67 3.14
C TRP A 38 6.73 -8.19 2.92
N ARG A 39 6.19 -7.99 1.71
CA ARG A 39 4.83 -8.44 1.35
C ARG A 39 4.69 -9.96 1.43
N GLU A 40 5.68 -10.72 0.96
CA GLU A 40 5.63 -12.18 1.07
C GLU A 40 5.75 -12.63 2.52
N SER A 41 6.59 -11.99 3.33
CA SER A 41 6.70 -12.26 4.78
C SER A 41 5.35 -12.08 5.49
N SER A 42 4.70 -10.91 5.32
CA SER A 42 3.39 -10.66 5.92
C SER A 42 2.30 -11.62 5.41
N LEU A 43 2.36 -12.04 4.15
CA LEU A 43 1.42 -13.02 3.62
C LEU A 43 1.70 -14.42 4.15
N ARG A 44 2.97 -14.79 4.36
CA ARG A 44 3.37 -16.06 4.97
C ARG A 44 2.86 -16.16 6.40
N GLU A 45 2.98 -15.08 7.18
CA GLU A 45 2.42 -14.96 8.54
C GLU A 45 0.91 -15.21 8.52
N ARG A 46 0.17 -14.48 7.68
CA ARG A 46 -1.30 -14.63 7.56
C ARG A 46 -1.75 -16.00 7.03
N ARG A 47 -0.91 -16.65 6.21
CA ARG A 47 -1.18 -18.00 5.68
C ARG A 47 -0.79 -19.10 6.65
N HIS A 48 -0.05 -18.77 7.71
CA HIS A 48 0.62 -19.73 8.61
C HIS A 48 1.44 -20.78 7.84
N GLY A 49 2.06 -20.39 6.72
CA GLY A 49 2.75 -21.36 5.88
C GLY A 49 3.15 -20.90 4.48
N ALA A 50 3.84 -21.79 3.78
CA ALA A 50 4.35 -21.56 2.44
C ALA A 50 3.22 -21.36 1.41
N ARG A 51 3.55 -20.69 0.31
CA ARG A 51 2.61 -20.44 -0.77
C ARG A 51 2.22 -21.76 -1.45
N ARG A 52 0.91 -22.00 -1.60
CA ARG A 52 0.36 -23.21 -2.28
C ARG A 52 0.11 -23.02 -3.79
N ARG A 53 0.10 -21.78 -4.29
CA ARG A 53 -0.11 -21.44 -5.72
C ARG A 53 1.15 -20.79 -6.30
N GLN A 54 1.37 -20.91 -7.60
CA GLN A 54 2.47 -20.22 -8.27
C GLN A 54 2.36 -18.69 -8.13
N ALA A 55 3.49 -18.00 -8.25
CA ALA A 55 3.48 -16.54 -8.31
C ALA A 55 2.61 -16.05 -9.47
N GLY A 56 1.70 -15.12 -9.20
CA GLY A 56 0.77 -14.60 -10.21
C GLY A 56 -0.52 -15.40 -10.40
N ALA A 57 -0.69 -16.57 -9.76
CA ALA A 57 -1.90 -17.39 -9.87
C ALA A 57 -3.08 -16.93 -8.97
N GLY A 58 -3.18 -15.62 -8.72
CA GLY A 58 -4.26 -15.00 -7.96
C GLY A 58 -4.85 -13.80 -8.72
N PRO A 59 -6.02 -13.29 -8.31
CA PRO A 59 -6.61 -12.13 -8.95
C PRO A 59 -5.63 -10.95 -8.94
N LYS A 60 -5.44 -10.29 -10.09
CA LYS A 60 -4.60 -9.10 -10.23
C LYS A 60 -5.31 -7.89 -9.62
N TYR A 61 -5.57 -7.93 -8.31
CA TYR A 61 -5.93 -6.73 -7.57
C TYR A 61 -4.65 -5.91 -7.37
N GLU A 62 -4.35 -5.05 -8.34
CA GLU A 62 -3.45 -3.91 -8.19
C GLU A 62 -4.05 -2.99 -7.11
N LEU A 63 -3.72 -3.30 -5.86
CA LEU A 63 -3.24 -2.25 -4.98
C LEU A 63 -1.73 -2.34 -5.09
N ALA A 64 -1.21 -1.58 -6.06
CA ALA A 64 0.22 -1.46 -6.26
C ALA A 64 0.86 -0.96 -4.97
N PHE A 65 2.17 -1.16 -4.83
CA PHE A 65 2.94 -0.69 -3.68
C PHE A 65 2.57 0.75 -3.29
N VAL A 66 2.49 1.64 -4.30
CA VAL A 66 2.11 3.05 -4.15
C VAL A 66 0.73 3.22 -3.52
N ASP A 67 -0.27 2.45 -3.94
CA ASP A 67 -1.64 2.56 -3.39
C ASP A 67 -1.70 2.24 -1.90
N ARG A 68 -0.89 1.25 -1.48
CA ARG A 68 -0.80 0.84 -0.06
C ARG A 68 -0.03 1.86 0.76
N LEU A 69 1.03 2.43 0.19
CA LEU A 69 1.78 3.51 0.82
C LEU A 69 0.88 4.73 1.04
N LEU A 70 0.14 5.14 0.01
CA LEU A 70 -0.85 6.22 0.10
C LEU A 70 -1.93 5.91 1.16
N ALA A 71 -2.49 4.70 1.16
CA ALA A 71 -3.48 4.32 2.16
C ALA A 71 -2.92 4.38 3.59
N ALA A 72 -1.67 3.95 3.81
CA ALA A 72 -1.01 4.01 5.11
C ALA A 72 -0.74 5.45 5.58
N LEU A 73 -0.40 6.35 4.66
CA LEU A 73 -0.22 7.79 4.97
C LEU A 73 -1.55 8.49 5.28
N ILE A 74 -2.61 8.13 4.56
CA ILE A 74 -3.92 8.80 4.65
C ILE A 74 -4.76 8.29 5.82
N HIS A 75 -4.69 6.99 6.15
CA HIS A 75 -5.45 6.39 7.23
C HIS A 75 -5.35 7.15 8.56
N PRO A 76 -4.15 7.46 9.11
CA PRO A 76 -4.04 8.23 10.35
C PRO A 76 -4.54 9.68 10.21
N ARG A 77 -4.52 10.26 8.99
CA ARG A 77 -4.96 11.65 8.75
C ARG A 77 -6.47 11.81 8.64
N THR A 78 -7.16 10.76 8.21
CA THR A 78 -8.63 10.80 8.08
C THR A 78 -9.36 10.73 9.42
N GLY A 79 -8.64 10.57 10.55
CA GLY A 79 -9.27 10.44 11.87
C GLY A 79 -10.17 9.21 11.98
N LEU A 80 -10.09 8.28 11.01
CA LEU A 80 -10.70 6.96 11.05
C LEU A 80 -9.93 6.07 12.03
N THR A 81 -9.76 6.56 13.26
CA THR A 81 -9.37 5.73 14.39
C THR A 81 -10.53 4.77 14.60
N THR A 82 -10.36 3.54 14.13
CA THR A 82 -11.17 2.44 14.58
C THR A 82 -10.89 2.33 16.07
N LYS A 83 -11.86 2.78 16.87
CA LYS A 83 -11.89 2.70 18.33
C LYS A 83 -11.17 1.42 18.78
N PRO A 84 -10.18 1.49 19.70
CA PRO A 84 -9.53 0.30 20.20
C PRO A 84 -10.60 -0.64 20.77
N TRP A 85 -10.50 -1.91 20.37
CA TRP A 85 -11.38 -2.98 20.85
C TRP A 85 -11.29 -3.08 22.39
N PRO A 86 -12.40 -3.32 23.11
CA PRO A 86 -12.38 -3.50 24.56
C PRO A 86 -11.56 -4.73 24.99
#